data_AF-A0A5D2MJ51-F1
#
_entry.id   AF-A0A5D2MJ51-F1
#
_cell.length_a   1.000
_cell.length_b   1.000
_cell.length_c   1.000
_cell.angle_alpha   90.00
_cell.angle_beta   90.00
_cell.angle_gamma   90.00
#
_symmetry.space_group_name_H-M   'P 1'
#
loop_
_entity.id
_entity.type
_entity.pdbx_description
1 polymer ?
#
loop_
_entity_poly.entity_id
_entity_poly.type
_entity_poly.pdbx_seq_one_letter_code
_entity_poly.pdbx_strand_id
1 'polypeptide(L)'
;MYIVESKGGAIVCMLLALLFLGTWPALITLLERRGRLPQHTYLDYTITNLLAAVIIALTFGQIGDSTVERPNFFTQLSQDNWSSVLFAMAGGVVLSLGNLSTQYAWAFVGLSVVEVISSSMTVVIGTTLNYFLDGKINKAEILFPGVGCFLVAVCLASAVHSSNAADYKAKLSSWPIDNETGKGTVLSSASEEAVLKDRENGGGPIRKAKAGTATFLIELEKRRSIKVFGKSMFIGLTLTFFAGVCFSLFSPAFN
;
A
#
# COMPACT_ATOMS: atom_id res chain seq x y z
N MET A 1 -28.54 -6.85 7.61
CA MET A 1 -27.06 -6.81 7.66
C MET A 1 -26.53 -8.23 7.83
N TYR A 2 -25.76 -8.71 6.86
CA TYR A 2 -25.17 -10.06 6.89
C TYR A 2 -24.06 -10.17 7.96
N ILE A 3 -24.13 -11.19 8.80
CA ILE A 3 -23.10 -11.49 9.80
C ILE A 3 -22.62 -12.93 9.60
N VAL A 4 -21.30 -13.15 9.67
CA VAL A 4 -20.74 -14.49 9.53
C VAL A 4 -20.79 -15.20 10.87
N GLU A 5 -21.77 -16.08 11.05
CA GLU A 5 -21.98 -16.80 12.33
C GLU A 5 -21.03 -17.99 12.51
N SER A 6 -20.49 -18.54 11.41
CA SER A 6 -19.63 -19.72 11.47
C SER A 6 -18.16 -19.36 11.70
N LYS A 7 -17.53 -20.05 12.67
CA LYS A 7 -16.08 -19.91 12.93
C LYS A 7 -15.23 -20.23 11.70
N GLY A 8 -15.58 -21.30 10.98
CA GLY A 8 -14.88 -21.69 9.75
C GLY A 8 -14.98 -20.64 8.66
N GLY A 9 -16.18 -20.08 8.44
CA GLY A 9 -16.38 -18.99 7.49
C GLY A 9 -15.57 -17.74 7.84
N ALA A 10 -15.55 -17.35 9.13
CA ALA A 10 -14.78 -16.21 9.59
C ALA A 10 -13.26 -16.38 9.33
N ILE A 11 -12.71 -17.57 9.61
CA ILE A 11 -11.29 -17.86 9.34
C ILE A 11 -10.99 -17.78 7.84
N VAL A 12 -11.84 -18.36 6.99
CA VAL A 12 -11.65 -18.31 5.53
C VAL A 12 -11.71 -16.87 5.02
N CYS A 13 -12.68 -16.07 5.49
CA CYS A 13 -12.78 -14.66 5.16
C CYS A 13 -11.53 -13.88 5.60
N MET A 14 -10.99 -14.16 6.79
CA MET A 14 -9.78 -13.53 7.29
C MET A 14 -8.56 -13.86 6.39
N LEU A 15 -8.38 -15.12 6.02
CA LEU A 15 -7.28 -15.53 5.14
C LEU A 15 -7.39 -14.89 3.74
N LEU A 16 -8.60 -14.83 3.18
CA LEU A 16 -8.84 -14.13 1.91
C LEU A 16 -8.55 -12.63 2.03
N ALA A 17 -8.98 -11.99 3.11
CA ALA A 17 -8.70 -10.58 3.36
C ALA A 17 -7.19 -10.32 3.47
N LEU A 18 -6.44 -11.18 4.18
CA LEU A 18 -4.98 -11.06 4.30
C LEU A 18 -4.28 -11.25 2.94
N LEU A 19 -4.76 -12.18 2.10
CA LEU A 19 -4.21 -12.40 0.76
C LEU A 19 -4.42 -11.17 -0.13
N PHE A 20 -5.62 -10.58 -0.13
CA PHE A 20 -5.88 -9.35 -0.89
C PHE A 20 -5.11 -8.15 -0.34
N LEU A 21 -5.05 -8.00 0.98
CA LEU A 21 -4.32 -6.91 1.64
C LEU A 21 -2.82 -6.94 1.31
N GLY A 22 -2.20 -8.13 1.30
CA GLY A 22 -0.78 -8.27 0.97
C GLY A 22 -0.45 -8.15 -0.52
N THR A 23 -1.36 -8.55 -1.40
CA THR A 23 -1.14 -8.50 -2.86
C THR A 23 -1.35 -7.10 -3.44
N TRP A 24 -2.24 -6.32 -2.85
CA TRP A 24 -2.61 -4.98 -3.30
C TRP A 24 -1.41 -4.02 -3.48
N PRO A 25 -0.52 -3.81 -2.49
CA PRO A 25 0.64 -2.92 -2.65
C PRO A 25 1.60 -3.38 -3.76
N ALA A 26 1.78 -4.69 -3.91
CA ALA A 26 2.67 -5.26 -4.94
C ALA A 26 2.14 -4.99 -6.36
N LEU A 27 0.83 -5.06 -6.58
CA LEU A 27 0.22 -4.79 -7.88
C LEU A 27 0.33 -3.31 -8.27
N ILE A 28 0.05 -2.39 -7.34
CA ILE A 28 0.12 -0.95 -7.64
C ILE A 28 1.54 -0.48 -7.89
N THR A 29 2.50 -0.96 -7.10
CA THR A 29 3.92 -0.64 -7.33
C THR A 29 4.42 -1.20 -8.67
N LEU A 30 3.88 -2.33 -9.14
CA LEU A 30 4.18 -2.84 -10.47
C LEU A 30 3.60 -1.96 -11.59
N LEU A 31 2.41 -1.39 -11.41
CA LEU A 31 1.80 -0.45 -12.37
C LEU A 31 2.61 0.85 -12.50
N GLU A 32 3.09 1.38 -11.37
CA GLU A 32 4.01 2.53 -11.35
C GLU A 32 5.28 2.24 -12.16
N ARG A 33 5.88 1.05 -11.94
CA ARG A 33 7.07 0.58 -12.66
C ARG A 33 6.86 0.40 -14.16
N ARG A 34 5.60 0.22 -14.60
CA ARG A 34 5.21 0.15 -16.02
C ARG A 34 4.90 1.52 -16.63
N GLY A 35 4.98 2.60 -15.87
CA GLY A 35 4.78 3.96 -16.38
C GLY A 35 3.38 4.52 -16.19
N ARG A 36 2.49 3.83 -15.45
CA ARG A 36 1.20 4.41 -15.06
C ARG A 36 1.42 5.35 -13.88
N LEU A 37 0.88 6.57 -13.97
CA LEU A 37 0.94 7.54 -12.88
C LEU A 37 0.11 7.04 -11.68
N PRO A 38 0.62 7.15 -10.44
CA PRO A 38 -0.12 6.70 -9.24
C PRO A 38 -1.50 7.33 -9.09
N GLN A 39 -1.68 8.59 -9.47
CA GLN A 39 -2.97 9.28 -9.43
C GLN A 39 -4.06 8.56 -10.24
N HIS A 40 -3.72 8.02 -11.42
CA HIS A 40 -4.71 7.33 -12.26
C HIS A 40 -5.06 5.96 -11.66
N THR A 41 -4.06 5.23 -11.16
CA THR A 41 -4.29 3.97 -10.44
C THR A 41 -5.15 4.19 -9.20
N TYR A 42 -4.91 5.27 -8.46
CA TYR A 42 -5.68 5.61 -7.27
C TYR A 42 -7.12 6.02 -7.59
N LEU A 43 -7.32 6.71 -8.71
CA LEU A 43 -8.65 7.06 -9.19
C LEU A 43 -9.43 5.79 -9.55
N ASP A 44 -8.84 4.86 -10.31
CA ASP A 44 -9.47 3.58 -10.64
C ASP A 44 -9.84 2.80 -9.37
N TYR A 45 -8.92 2.77 -8.40
CA TYR A 45 -9.14 2.14 -7.09
C TYR A 45 -10.34 2.74 -6.38
N THR A 46 -10.40 4.06 -6.28
CA THR A 46 -11.44 4.76 -5.53
C THR A 46 -12.80 4.58 -6.18
N ILE A 47 -12.88 4.61 -7.52
CA ILE A 47 -14.12 4.32 -8.26
C ILE A 47 -14.55 2.86 -8.04
N THR A 48 -13.62 1.92 -8.13
CA THR A 48 -13.91 0.50 -7.93
C THR A 48 -14.39 0.23 -6.50
N ASN A 49 -13.75 0.84 -5.50
CA ASN A 49 -14.18 0.77 -4.11
C ASN A 49 -15.56 1.38 -3.89
N LEU A 50 -15.86 2.53 -4.50
CA LEU A 50 -17.18 3.15 -4.42
C LEU A 50 -18.25 2.23 -5.02
N LEU A 51 -17.98 1.67 -6.20
CA LEU A 51 -18.90 0.74 -6.86
C LEU A 51 -19.11 -0.52 -6.01
N ALA A 52 -18.03 -1.10 -5.49
CA ALA A 52 -18.10 -2.26 -4.61
C ALA A 52 -18.89 -1.95 -3.33
N ALA A 53 -18.66 -0.79 -2.71
CA ALA A 53 -19.39 -0.35 -1.53
C ALA A 53 -20.89 -0.20 -1.82
N VAL A 54 -21.27 0.39 -2.96
CA VAL A 54 -22.67 0.50 -3.39
C VAL A 54 -23.29 -0.88 -3.61
N ILE A 55 -22.60 -1.79 -4.31
CA ILE A 55 -23.08 -3.15 -4.53
C ILE A 55 -23.27 -3.89 -3.20
N ILE A 56 -22.31 -3.80 -2.29
CA ILE A 56 -22.37 -4.41 -0.95
C ILE A 56 -23.53 -3.82 -0.14
N ALA A 57 -23.71 -2.49 -0.15
CA ALA A 57 -24.80 -1.81 0.56
C ALA A 57 -26.18 -2.22 0.03
N LEU A 58 -26.34 -2.35 -1.29
CA LEU A 58 -27.60 -2.76 -1.92
C LEU A 58 -27.87 -4.27 -1.82
N THR A 59 -26.84 -5.08 -1.58
CA THR A 59 -26.96 -6.54 -1.41
C THR A 59 -26.95 -6.91 0.07
N PHE A 60 -25.78 -7.03 0.69
CA PHE A 60 -25.61 -7.40 2.10
C PHE A 60 -26.26 -6.43 3.09
N GLY A 61 -26.41 -5.16 2.71
CA GLY A 61 -27.15 -4.17 3.50
C GLY A 61 -28.67 -4.32 3.43
N GLN A 62 -29.21 -5.02 2.43
CA GLN A 62 -30.64 -5.31 2.28
C GLN A 62 -31.01 -6.75 2.67
N ILE A 63 -30.03 -7.65 2.73
CA ILE A 63 -30.23 -9.05 3.15
C ILE A 63 -30.56 -9.10 4.65
N GLY A 64 -31.67 -9.78 4.96
CA GLY A 64 -32.20 -10.03 6.31
C GLY A 64 -33.49 -9.26 6.61
N ASP A 65 -34.19 -9.67 7.66
CA ASP A 65 -35.40 -8.99 8.13
C ASP A 65 -35.05 -7.63 8.75
N SER A 66 -35.75 -6.58 8.31
CA SER A 66 -35.66 -5.25 8.93
C SER A 66 -36.32 -5.28 10.29
N THR A 67 -35.52 -5.27 11.35
CA THR A 67 -35.99 -5.09 12.73
C THR A 67 -35.59 -3.70 13.24
N VAL A 68 -36.24 -3.22 14.31
CA VAL A 68 -35.91 -1.92 14.92
C VAL A 68 -34.45 -1.86 15.40
N GLU A 69 -33.89 -3.00 15.85
CA GLU A 69 -32.50 -3.12 16.28
C GLU A 69 -31.51 -3.34 15.13
N ARG A 70 -31.99 -3.85 13.98
CA ARG A 70 -31.16 -4.11 12.78
C ARG A 70 -31.88 -3.61 11.53
N PRO A 71 -32.00 -2.28 11.35
CA PRO A 71 -32.62 -1.71 10.17
C PRO A 71 -31.81 -2.06 8.91
N ASN A 72 -32.50 -2.29 7.79
CA ASN A 72 -31.85 -2.44 6.49
C ASN A 72 -31.26 -1.10 6.01
N PHE A 73 -30.37 -1.15 5.02
CA PHE A 73 -29.60 0.01 4.58
C PHE A 73 -30.46 1.23 4.20
N PHE A 74 -31.60 1.05 3.52
CA PHE A 74 -32.48 2.18 3.18
C PHE A 74 -33.13 2.83 4.41
N THR A 75 -33.49 2.02 5.40
CA THR A 75 -34.04 2.51 6.67
C THR A 75 -32.98 3.22 7.50
N GLN A 76 -31.72 2.77 7.46
CA GLN A 76 -30.60 3.48 8.08
C GLN A 76 -30.30 4.80 7.36
N LEU A 77 -30.42 4.84 6.04
CA LEU A 77 -30.14 6.02 5.23
C LEU A 77 -31.18 7.14 5.46
N SER A 78 -32.41 6.79 5.85
CA SER A 78 -33.45 7.77 6.18
C SER A 78 -33.42 8.24 7.63
N GLN A 79 -32.54 7.70 8.47
CA GLN A 79 -32.38 8.14 9.86
C GLN A 79 -31.59 9.45 9.93
N ASP A 80 -31.89 10.26 10.95
CA ASP A 80 -31.15 11.49 11.22
C ASP A 80 -29.85 11.17 11.99
N ASN A 81 -28.78 10.89 11.25
CA ASN A 81 -27.47 10.48 11.77
C ASN A 81 -26.31 11.30 11.17
N TRP A 82 -26.57 12.55 10.78
CA TRP A 82 -25.62 13.41 10.08
C TRP A 82 -24.27 13.56 10.78
N SER A 83 -24.22 13.60 12.11
CA SER A 83 -22.96 13.64 12.87
C SER A 83 -22.09 12.43 12.59
N SER A 84 -22.66 11.22 12.62
CA SER A 84 -21.95 9.98 12.33
C SER A 84 -21.55 9.90 10.86
N VAL A 85 -22.40 10.38 9.95
CA VAL A 85 -22.09 10.44 8.51
C VAL A 85 -20.92 11.39 8.23
N LEU A 86 -20.93 12.59 8.80
CA LEU A 86 -19.85 13.57 8.67
C LEU A 86 -18.54 13.02 9.24
N PHE A 87 -18.59 12.34 10.38
CA PHE A 87 -17.42 11.72 10.99
C PHE A 87 -16.84 10.59 10.13
N ALA A 88 -17.69 9.71 9.60
CA ALA A 88 -17.29 8.67 8.66
C ALA A 88 -16.70 9.25 7.35
N MET A 89 -17.29 10.34 6.83
CA MET A 89 -16.74 11.05 5.67
C MET A 89 -15.36 11.66 5.97
N ALA A 90 -15.19 12.29 7.13
CA ALA A 90 -13.90 12.84 7.55
C ALA A 90 -12.83 11.73 7.67
N GLY A 91 -13.19 10.60 8.29
CA GLY A 91 -12.34 9.41 8.34
C GLY A 91 -11.98 8.90 6.93
N GLY A 92 -12.95 8.84 6.02
CA GLY A 92 -12.74 8.45 4.63
C GLY A 92 -11.80 9.40 3.87
N VAL A 93 -11.88 10.71 4.10
CA VAL A 93 -10.95 11.70 3.52
C VAL A 93 -9.53 11.47 4.04
N VAL A 94 -9.37 11.32 5.36
CA VAL A 94 -8.05 11.06 5.96
C VAL A 94 -7.45 9.75 5.45
N LEU A 95 -8.24 8.67 5.39
CA LEU A 95 -7.82 7.40 4.79
C LEU A 95 -7.39 7.56 3.34
N SER A 96 -8.12 8.37 2.58
CA SER A 96 -7.83 8.60 1.17
C SER A 96 -6.52 9.35 0.96
N LEU A 97 -6.28 10.38 1.77
CA LEU A 97 -5.00 11.10 1.79
C LEU A 97 -3.83 10.18 2.16
N GLY A 98 -4.03 9.31 3.15
CA GLY A 98 -3.04 8.31 3.54
C GLY A 98 -2.70 7.33 2.41
N ASN A 99 -3.72 6.79 1.74
CA ASN A 99 -3.56 5.86 0.62
C ASN A 99 -2.88 6.51 -0.60
N LEU A 100 -3.25 7.74 -0.93
CA LEU A 100 -2.61 8.48 -2.02
C LEU A 100 -1.14 8.75 -1.68
N SER A 101 -0.86 9.26 -0.48
CA SER A 101 0.51 9.54 -0.01
C SER A 101 1.39 8.30 -0.04
N THR A 102 0.85 7.16 0.41
CA THR A 102 1.53 5.85 0.42
C THR A 102 1.99 5.43 -0.98
N GLN A 103 1.14 5.61 -2.01
CA GLN A 103 1.51 5.25 -3.37
C GLN A 103 2.66 6.09 -3.93
N TYR A 104 2.68 7.38 -3.63
CA TYR A 104 3.83 8.23 -3.98
C TYR A 104 5.06 7.82 -3.17
N ALA A 105 4.92 7.56 -1.86
CA ALA A 105 6.01 7.13 -1.00
C ALA A 105 6.66 5.83 -1.49
N TRP A 106 5.88 4.84 -1.95
CA TRP A 106 6.41 3.59 -2.52
C TRP A 106 7.33 3.83 -3.70
N ALA A 107 7.06 4.84 -4.53
CA ALA A 107 7.92 5.17 -5.65
C ALA A 107 9.29 5.71 -5.18
N PHE A 108 9.31 6.53 -4.12
CA PHE A 108 10.53 7.19 -3.62
C PHE A 108 11.40 6.30 -2.73
N VAL A 109 10.82 5.65 -1.73
CA VAL A 109 11.55 4.94 -0.66
C VAL A 109 11.33 3.42 -0.70
N GLY A 110 10.44 2.94 -1.56
CA GLY A 110 10.20 1.51 -1.79
C GLY A 110 9.19 0.89 -0.83
N LEU A 111 8.64 -0.25 -1.25
CA LEU A 111 7.56 -0.94 -0.53
C LEU A 111 7.95 -1.35 0.90
N SER A 112 9.15 -1.92 1.08
CA SER A 112 9.59 -2.45 2.39
C SER A 112 9.66 -1.36 3.48
N VAL A 113 10.18 -0.18 3.14
CA VAL A 113 10.34 0.92 4.10
C VAL A 113 9.00 1.55 4.45
N VAL A 114 8.16 1.80 3.43
CA VAL A 114 6.86 2.46 3.62
C VAL A 114 5.93 1.61 4.48
N GLU A 115 5.78 0.33 4.14
CA GLU A 115 4.85 -0.56 4.87
C GLU A 115 5.25 -0.69 6.33
N VAL A 116 6.54 -0.84 6.61
CA VAL A 116 7.03 -1.03 7.98
C VAL A 116 6.83 0.23 8.82
N ILE A 117 7.21 1.40 8.30
CA ILE A 117 7.07 2.67 9.05
C ILE A 117 5.58 3.01 9.24
N SER A 118 4.80 3.01 8.17
CA SER A 118 3.37 3.36 8.23
C SER A 118 2.60 2.41 9.16
N SER A 119 2.84 1.09 9.06
CA SER A 119 2.19 0.11 9.94
C SER A 119 2.59 0.31 11.40
N SER A 120 3.87 0.61 11.67
CA SER A 120 4.34 0.86 13.04
C SER A 120 3.68 2.07 13.67
N MET A 121 3.53 3.15 12.89
CA MET A 121 2.80 4.33 13.35
C MET A 121 1.34 4.02 13.62
N THR A 122 0.65 3.34 12.69
CA THR A 122 -0.74 2.94 12.85
C THR A 122 -0.96 2.09 14.09
N VAL A 123 -0.09 1.10 14.34
CA VAL A 123 -0.18 0.25 15.52
C VAL A 123 0.06 1.07 16.80
N VAL A 124 1.11 1.88 16.87
CA VAL A 124 1.41 2.62 18.12
C VAL A 124 0.38 3.72 18.38
N ILE A 125 0.17 4.61 17.42
CA ILE A 125 -0.71 5.78 17.58
C ILE A 125 -2.17 5.33 17.59
N GLY A 126 -2.59 4.51 16.61
CA GLY A 126 -3.97 4.05 16.49
C GLY A 126 -4.43 3.23 17.69
N THR A 127 -3.62 2.27 18.16
CA THR A 127 -3.96 1.49 19.36
C THR A 127 -4.04 2.37 20.60
N THR A 128 -3.14 3.34 20.73
CA THR A 128 -3.14 4.27 21.87
C THR A 128 -4.39 5.16 21.85
N LEU A 129 -4.72 5.76 20.71
CA LEU A 129 -5.91 6.61 20.57
C LEU A 129 -7.18 5.82 20.82
N ASN A 130 -7.35 4.65 20.19
CA ASN A 130 -8.52 3.79 20.41
C ASN A 130 -8.65 3.38 21.87
N TYR A 131 -7.55 3.03 22.55
CA TYR A 131 -7.59 2.68 23.97
C TYR A 131 -8.19 3.78 24.85
N PHE A 132 -7.86 5.05 24.58
CA PHE A 132 -8.40 6.17 25.35
C PHE A 132 -9.81 6.58 24.91
N LEU A 133 -10.11 6.50 23.61
CA LEU A 133 -11.41 6.87 23.06
C LEU A 133 -12.50 5.87 23.43
N ASP A 134 -12.18 4.57 23.48
CA ASP A 134 -13.10 3.52 23.90
C ASP A 134 -13.29 3.44 25.42
N GLY A 135 -12.96 4.50 26.16
CA GLY A 135 -13.11 4.52 27.62
C GLY A 135 -12.29 3.43 28.33
N LYS A 136 -11.19 2.96 27.71
CA LYS A 136 -10.27 1.95 28.27
C LYS A 136 -10.91 0.58 28.51
N ILE A 137 -11.86 0.15 27.67
CA ILE A 137 -12.46 -1.19 27.73
C ILE A 137 -11.44 -2.34 27.68
N ASN A 138 -10.33 -2.14 26.97
CA ASN A 138 -9.31 -3.15 26.78
C ASN A 138 -8.36 -3.24 27.99
N LYS A 139 -7.78 -4.41 28.26
CA LYS A 139 -6.79 -4.55 29.34
C LYS A 139 -5.44 -4.00 28.90
N ALA A 140 -5.03 -2.86 29.47
CA ALA A 140 -3.74 -2.22 29.17
C ALA A 140 -2.53 -3.16 29.36
N GLU A 141 -2.60 -4.00 30.39
CA GLU A 141 -1.57 -5.01 30.74
C GLU A 141 -1.32 -6.03 29.64
N ILE A 142 -2.25 -6.22 28.71
CA ILE A 142 -2.11 -7.15 27.58
C ILE A 142 -1.85 -6.37 26.29
N LEU A 143 -2.59 -5.26 26.10
CA LEU A 143 -2.56 -4.47 24.88
C LEU A 143 -1.19 -3.85 24.61
N PHE A 144 -0.63 -3.11 25.58
CA PHE A 144 0.62 -2.37 25.36
C PHE A 144 1.86 -3.28 25.31
N PRO A 145 1.97 -4.36 26.12
CA PRO A 145 3.02 -5.35 25.91
C PRO A 145 2.92 -6.03 24.54
N GLY A 146 1.72 -6.28 24.02
CA GLY A 146 1.50 -6.75 22.65
C GLY A 146 2.06 -5.78 21.59
N VAL A 147 1.78 -4.48 21.74
CA VAL A 147 2.36 -3.42 20.89
C VAL A 147 3.89 -3.40 21.00
N GLY A 148 4.45 -3.55 22.20
CA GLY A 148 5.88 -3.66 22.42
C GLY A 148 6.51 -4.86 21.71
N CYS A 149 5.89 -6.04 21.79
CA CYS A 149 6.31 -7.24 21.07
C CYS A 149 6.31 -7.03 19.55
N PHE A 150 5.26 -6.40 19.03
CA PHE A 150 5.19 -6.01 17.61
C PHE A 150 6.36 -5.09 17.21
N LEU A 151 6.68 -4.08 18.01
CA LEU A 151 7.82 -3.18 17.73
C LEU A 151 9.15 -3.91 17.73
N VAL A 152 9.38 -4.86 18.64
CA VAL A 152 10.57 -5.71 18.64
C VAL A 152 10.66 -6.51 17.34
N ALA A 153 9.55 -7.12 16.91
CA ALA A 153 9.50 -7.86 15.65
C ALA A 153 9.83 -6.97 14.44
N VAL A 154 9.32 -5.73 14.41
CA VAL A 154 9.65 -4.74 13.38
C VAL A 154 11.14 -4.37 13.38
N CYS A 155 11.73 -4.14 14.56
CA CYS A 155 13.16 -3.84 14.68
C CYS A 155 14.02 -5.00 14.15
N LEU A 156 13.67 -6.24 14.51
CA LEU A 156 14.35 -7.44 14.02
C LEU A 156 14.19 -7.59 12.50
N ALA A 157 12.98 -7.40 11.97
CA ALA A 157 12.72 -7.45 10.52
C ALA A 157 13.54 -6.40 9.76
N SER A 158 13.64 -5.19 10.31
CA SER A 158 14.44 -4.09 9.74
C SER A 158 15.93 -4.41 9.74
N ALA A 159 16.44 -4.98 10.84
CA ALA A 159 17.84 -5.41 10.96
C ALA A 159 18.18 -6.52 9.94
N VAL A 160 17.31 -7.53 9.80
CA VAL A 160 17.46 -8.59 8.78
C VAL A 160 17.44 -8.01 7.37
N HIS A 161 16.54 -7.08 7.07
CA HIS A 161 16.47 -6.44 5.76
C HIS A 161 17.76 -5.66 5.42
N SER A 162 18.28 -4.88 6.36
CA SER A 162 19.55 -4.16 6.21
C SER A 162 20.73 -5.10 6.04
N SER A 163 20.79 -6.18 6.83
CA SER A 163 21.83 -7.21 6.72
C SER A 163 21.82 -7.89 5.36
N ASN A 164 20.64 -8.25 4.85
CA ASN A 164 20.51 -8.86 3.52
C ASN A 164 20.97 -7.90 2.41
N ALA A 165 20.64 -6.61 2.51
CA ALA A 165 21.10 -5.61 1.55
C ALA A 165 22.64 -5.47 1.53
N ALA A 166 23.28 -5.53 2.71
CA ALA A 166 24.73 -5.52 2.82
C ALA A 166 25.36 -6.78 2.20
N ASP A 167 24.78 -7.96 2.44
CA ASP A 167 25.23 -9.23 1.87
C ASP A 167 25.09 -9.25 0.33
N TYR A 168 23.99 -8.75 -0.22
CA TYR A 168 23.84 -8.59 -1.68
C TYR A 168 24.90 -7.67 -2.28
N LYS A 169 25.21 -6.56 -1.62
CA LYS A 169 26.26 -5.63 -2.08
C LYS A 169 27.63 -6.30 -2.07
N ALA A 170 27.96 -7.05 -1.01
CA ALA A 170 29.20 -7.80 -0.92
C ALA A 170 29.31 -8.85 -2.03
N LYS A 171 28.24 -9.63 -2.27
CA LYS A 171 28.16 -10.63 -3.35
C LYS A 171 28.31 -10.01 -4.74
N LEU A 172 27.71 -8.84 -4.98
CA LEU A 172 27.89 -8.11 -6.25
C LEU A 172 29.33 -7.62 -6.42
N SER A 173 29.96 -7.14 -5.36
CA SER A 173 31.36 -6.66 -5.42
C SER A 173 32.38 -7.78 -5.60
N SER A 174 32.06 -9.01 -5.17
CA SER A 174 32.89 -10.19 -5.37
C SER A 174 32.65 -10.89 -6.72
N TRP A 175 31.66 -10.45 -7.51
CA TRP A 175 31.40 -11.02 -8.83
C TRP A 175 32.51 -10.57 -9.79
N PRO A 176 33.25 -11.49 -10.44
CA PRO A 176 34.17 -11.12 -11.51
C PRO A 176 33.40 -10.38 -12.60
N ILE A 177 33.86 -9.18 -12.99
CA ILE A 177 33.41 -8.59 -14.24
C ILE A 177 34.05 -9.45 -15.32
N ASP A 178 33.34 -10.48 -15.79
CA ASP A 178 33.71 -11.22 -16.97
C ASP A 178 33.64 -10.24 -18.15
N ASN A 179 34.80 -9.70 -18.52
CA ASN A 179 35.02 -8.86 -19.71
C ASN A 179 34.93 -9.69 -21.01
N GLU A 180 33.98 -10.62 -21.10
CA GLU A 180 33.70 -11.41 -22.30
C GLU A 180 32.29 -11.17 -22.85
N THR A 181 31.93 -9.90 -22.96
CA THR A 181 31.07 -9.46 -24.07
C THR A 181 31.69 -8.23 -24.69
N GLY A 182 32.72 -8.48 -25.50
CA GLY A 182 33.42 -7.47 -26.26
C GLY A 182 32.53 -6.83 -27.34
N LYS A 183 32.86 -5.56 -27.58
CA LYS A 183 32.65 -4.72 -28.78
C LYS A 183 31.32 -3.98 -28.96
N GLY A 184 31.47 -2.65 -28.91
CA GLY A 184 30.67 -1.65 -29.62
C GLY A 184 29.46 -1.19 -28.80
N THR A 185 29.24 0.09 -28.52
CA THR A 185 29.65 1.28 -29.26
C THR A 185 29.61 2.47 -28.31
N VAL A 186 30.62 3.30 -28.47
CA VAL A 186 30.75 4.67 -27.98
C VAL A 186 29.47 5.47 -28.25
N LEU A 187 29.19 6.37 -27.31
CA LEU A 187 28.38 7.58 -27.44
C LEU A 187 28.14 8.00 -28.91
N SER A 188 26.90 7.92 -29.37
CA SER A 188 26.44 8.66 -30.55
C SER A 188 24.99 9.09 -30.32
N SER A 189 24.82 10.40 -30.30
CA SER A 189 23.59 11.10 -30.66
C SER A 189 22.84 10.40 -31.80
N ALA A 190 21.58 10.02 -31.56
CA ALA A 190 20.63 9.76 -32.63
C ALA A 190 19.18 9.81 -32.09
N SER A 191 18.50 10.87 -32.52
CA SER A 191 17.07 11.02 -32.83
C SER A 191 15.98 10.80 -31.76
N GLU A 192 15.32 11.92 -31.48
CA GLU A 192 14.04 12.13 -30.80
C GLU A 192 12.79 11.49 -31.45
N GLU A 193 12.89 10.52 -32.38
CA GLU A 193 11.74 10.15 -33.24
C GLU A 193 11.14 8.74 -33.05
N ALA A 194 11.61 7.92 -32.11
CA ALA A 194 11.09 6.55 -31.96
C ALA A 194 10.03 6.34 -30.84
N VAL A 195 9.61 7.38 -30.13
CA VAL A 195 8.85 7.22 -28.86
C VAL A 195 7.32 7.15 -29.03
N LEU A 196 6.76 7.28 -30.24
CA LEU A 196 5.31 7.31 -30.40
C LEU A 196 4.61 5.98 -30.74
N LYS A 197 5.32 4.84 -30.85
CA LYS A 197 4.67 3.55 -31.07
C LYS A 197 5.41 2.42 -30.37
N ASP A 198 5.09 2.21 -29.09
CA ASP A 198 4.81 0.85 -28.62
C ASP A 198 4.26 0.89 -27.19
N ARG A 199 2.93 0.96 -27.09
CA ARG A 199 2.23 0.89 -25.81
C ARG A 199 1.58 -0.47 -25.55
N GLU A 200 1.71 -1.45 -26.46
CA GLU A 200 0.96 -2.70 -26.31
C GLU A 200 1.60 -3.98 -26.87
N ASN A 201 2.81 -3.97 -27.46
CA ASN A 201 3.36 -5.19 -28.07
C ASN A 201 4.58 -5.75 -27.33
N GLY A 202 4.35 -6.74 -26.47
CA GLY A 202 5.40 -7.55 -25.83
C GLY A 202 5.83 -8.72 -26.71
N GLY A 203 6.44 -8.46 -27.86
CA GLY A 203 6.83 -9.51 -28.81
C GLY A 203 8.14 -9.19 -29.55
N GLY A 204 9.26 -9.19 -28.84
CA GLY A 204 10.60 -9.11 -29.44
C GLY A 204 11.67 -9.62 -28.48
N PRO A 205 12.73 -10.31 -28.96
CA PRO A 205 13.74 -10.94 -28.11
C PRO A 205 14.75 -9.89 -27.65
N ILE A 206 14.31 -8.92 -26.86
CA ILE A 206 15.22 -8.11 -26.07
C ILE A 206 15.61 -9.02 -24.90
N ARG A 207 16.90 -9.40 -24.81
CA ARG A 207 17.46 -9.99 -23.58
C ARG A 207 17.06 -9.08 -22.43
N LYS A 208 15.97 -9.42 -21.72
CA LYS A 208 15.49 -8.63 -20.59
C LYS A 208 16.65 -8.51 -19.62
N ALA A 209 17.09 -7.29 -19.34
CA ALA A 209 18.20 -7.07 -18.42
C ALA A 209 17.92 -7.83 -17.12
N LYS A 210 18.91 -8.57 -16.61
CA LYS A 210 18.74 -9.40 -15.42
C LYS A 210 18.36 -8.49 -14.25
N ALA A 211 17.32 -8.87 -13.50
CA ALA A 211 16.90 -8.13 -12.32
C ALA A 211 18.09 -7.98 -11.36
N GLY A 212 18.37 -6.74 -10.93
CA GLY A 212 19.52 -6.41 -10.08
C GLY A 212 20.77 -5.89 -10.81
N THR A 213 20.82 -5.88 -12.14
CA THR A 213 21.91 -5.24 -12.90
C THR A 213 21.69 -3.73 -13.07
N ALA A 214 22.77 -2.95 -13.18
CA ALA A 214 22.68 -1.50 -13.44
C ALA A 214 21.87 -1.16 -14.71
N THR A 215 22.00 -1.96 -15.76
CA THR A 215 21.21 -1.83 -17.00
C THR A 215 19.71 -2.02 -16.76
N PHE A 216 19.32 -2.97 -15.92
CA PHE A 216 17.92 -3.17 -15.51
C PHE A 216 17.39 -1.97 -14.72
N LEU A 217 18.19 -1.41 -13.81
CA LEU A 217 17.78 -0.23 -13.04
C LEU A 217 17.60 1.01 -13.93
N ILE A 218 18.47 1.21 -14.92
CA ILE A 218 18.35 2.30 -15.89
C ILE A 218 17.11 2.10 -16.78
N GLU A 219 16.87 0.89 -17.28
CA GLU A 219 15.69 0.58 -18.08
C GLU A 219 14.40 0.75 -17.27
N LEU A 220 14.39 0.32 -16.01
CA LEU A 220 13.28 0.50 -15.09
C LEU A 220 13.04 1.98 -14.80
N GLU A 221 14.09 2.78 -14.56
CA GLU A 221 13.97 4.23 -14.37
C GLU A 221 13.33 4.91 -15.59
N LYS A 222 13.70 4.51 -16.81
CA LYS A 222 13.10 5.04 -18.04
C LYS A 222 11.61 4.72 -18.14
N ARG A 223 11.18 3.53 -17.71
CA ARG A 223 9.78 3.08 -17.76
C ARG A 223 8.91 3.63 -16.63
N ARG A 224 9.47 3.89 -15.45
CA ARG A 224 8.73 4.40 -14.28
C ARG A 224 7.97 5.70 -14.57
N SER A 225 6.80 5.83 -13.96
CA SER A 225 6.01 7.07 -14.06
C SER A 225 6.57 8.18 -13.16
N ILE A 226 7.15 7.81 -12.02
CA ILE A 226 7.86 8.73 -11.15
C ILE A 226 9.36 8.55 -11.36
N LYS A 227 10.03 9.61 -11.82
CA LYS A 227 11.49 9.67 -11.85
C LYS A 227 12.02 9.96 -10.46
N VAL A 228 12.86 9.08 -9.96
CA VAL A 228 13.38 9.08 -8.59
C VAL A 228 14.90 9.29 -8.60
N PHE A 229 15.56 9.09 -9.75
CA PHE A 229 17.00 9.32 -9.87
C PHE A 229 17.35 10.77 -9.50
N GLY A 230 18.24 10.95 -8.52
CA GLY A 230 18.67 12.26 -8.03
C GLY A 230 17.67 13.01 -7.14
N LYS A 231 16.50 12.43 -6.81
CA LYS A 231 15.56 13.05 -5.86
C LYS A 231 15.86 12.65 -4.42
N SER A 232 15.57 13.55 -3.50
CA SER A 232 15.84 13.35 -2.07
C SER A 232 14.91 12.30 -1.46
N MET A 233 15.51 11.26 -0.88
CA MET A 233 14.87 10.23 -0.04
C MET A 233 13.98 10.86 1.06
N PHE A 234 14.31 12.07 1.50
CA PHE A 234 13.57 12.82 2.51
C PHE A 234 12.10 13.08 2.14
N ILE A 235 11.80 13.33 0.85
CA ILE A 235 10.43 13.56 0.38
C ILE A 235 9.60 12.28 0.56
N GLY A 236 10.14 11.13 0.13
CA GLY A 236 9.48 9.85 0.29
C GLY A 236 9.26 9.49 1.76
N LEU A 237 10.24 9.77 2.62
CA LEU A 237 10.12 9.53 4.06
C LEU A 237 9.05 10.44 4.69
N THR A 238 8.99 11.72 4.31
CA THR A 238 7.96 12.65 4.78
C THR A 238 6.55 12.18 4.39
N LEU A 239 6.37 11.75 3.13
CA LEU A 239 5.10 11.17 2.67
C LEU A 239 4.73 9.90 3.42
N THR A 240 5.72 9.09 3.79
CA THR A 240 5.53 7.88 4.60
C THR A 240 5.02 8.22 5.99
N PHE A 241 5.68 9.16 6.68
CA PHE A 241 5.22 9.62 8.01
C PHE A 241 3.82 10.21 7.95
N PHE A 242 3.54 11.05 6.95
CA PHE A 242 2.21 11.63 6.74
C PHE A 242 1.15 10.54 6.54
N ALA A 243 1.43 9.53 5.71
CA ALA A 243 0.52 8.40 5.50
C ALA A 243 0.27 7.62 6.80
N GLY A 244 1.33 7.32 7.56
CA GLY A 244 1.22 6.65 8.86
C GLY A 244 0.33 7.42 9.85
N VAL A 245 0.45 8.75 9.92
CA VAL A 245 -0.44 9.58 10.74
C VAL A 245 -1.89 9.48 10.26
N CYS A 246 -2.13 9.62 8.94
CA CYS A 246 -3.48 9.48 8.39
C CYS A 246 -4.12 8.14 8.74
N PHE A 247 -3.40 7.02 8.55
CA PHE A 247 -3.90 5.69 8.89
C PHE A 247 -4.14 5.52 10.40
N SER A 248 -3.31 6.14 11.24
CA SER A 248 -3.48 6.12 12.70
C SER A 248 -4.75 6.85 13.15
N LEU A 249 -5.12 7.92 12.46
CA LEU A 249 -6.30 8.73 12.78
C LEU A 249 -7.59 8.16 12.18
N PHE A 250 -7.49 7.26 11.20
CA PHE A 250 -8.64 6.61 10.59
C PHE A 250 -9.40 5.70 11.58
N SER A 251 -8.69 4.89 12.36
CA SER A 251 -9.37 3.93 13.27
C SER A 251 -10.20 4.61 14.37
N PRO A 252 -9.72 5.70 15.02
CA PRO A 252 -10.53 6.55 15.89
C PRO A 252 -11.80 7.10 15.25
N ALA A 253 -11.88 7.20 13.92
CA ALA A 253 -13.02 7.77 13.23
C ALA A 253 -14.25 6.83 13.16
N PHE A 254 -14.13 5.59 13.67
CA PHE A 254 -15.21 4.59 13.67
C PHE A 254 -15.58 4.09 15.07
N ASN A 255 -14.86 4.51 16.10
CA ASN A 255 -15.18 4.26 17.51
C ASN A 255 -16.08 5.37 18.05
#